data_AF-A0ABD3XUF2-F1
#
_entry.id   AF-A0ABD3XUF2-F1
#
_cell.length_a   1.000
_cell.length_b   1.000
_cell.length_c   1.000
_cell.angle_alpha   90.00
_cell.angle_beta   90.00
_cell.angle_gamma   90.00
#
_symmetry.space_group_name_H-M   'P 1'
#
loop_
_entity.id
_entity.type
_entity.pdbx_description
1 polymer ?
#
loop_
_entity_poly.entity_id
_entity_poly.type
_entity_poly.pdbx_seq_one_letter_code
_entity_poly.pdbx_strand_id
1 'polypeptide(L)'
;MCLLENLARRFIESLNLPYGLLKRDGHTCYCEECTSYYGSAGFADYNYPADWYFFRVNVRVPPGKTLEEISNTWDLCFHGTEVAALESVLRLGLKIPGETDFYGRPISELPGHIQEKNGPPGFDTKRIFVSPSLWYSGSNSYARPRCYKSKKSGVTYLVKVALMVRICPGAYIVSGSTMETWFTFGLDVWGYPKDNIEWSTKQRESVVITGLLVKFERYYSIGIHQNN
;
A
#
# COMPACT_ATOMS: atom_id res chain seq x y z
N MET A 1 10.61 13.94 17.52
CA MET A 1 10.60 12.86 16.51
C MET A 1 10.39 11.53 17.23
N CYS A 2 9.24 10.88 17.06
CA CYS A 2 8.93 9.62 17.73
C CYS A 2 9.74 8.44 17.14
N LEU A 3 9.60 7.24 17.72
CA LEU A 3 10.31 6.04 17.24
C LEU A 3 9.93 5.68 15.80
N LEU A 4 8.64 5.69 15.47
CA LEU A 4 8.14 5.31 14.15
C LEU A 4 8.68 6.24 13.06
N GLU A 5 8.66 7.55 13.29
CA GLU A 5 9.24 8.52 12.35
C GLU A 5 10.74 8.28 12.12
N ASN A 6 11.50 8.05 13.19
CA ASN A 6 12.93 7.75 13.09
C ASN A 6 13.20 6.47 12.28
N LEU A 7 12.42 5.41 12.50
CA LEU A 7 12.56 4.15 11.76
C LEU A 7 12.22 4.34 10.29
N ALA A 8 11.09 5.00 10.01
CA ALA A 8 10.60 5.25 8.67
C ALA A 8 11.62 6.04 7.84
N ARG A 9 12.13 7.16 8.37
CA ARG A 9 13.11 8.00 7.65
C ARG A 9 14.38 7.23 7.31
N ARG A 10 14.95 6.50 8.29
CA ARG A 10 16.16 5.69 8.08
C ARG A 10 15.94 4.52 7.12
N PHE A 11 14.76 3.90 7.17
CA PHE A 11 14.41 2.85 6.24
C PHE A 11 14.36 3.39 4.81
N ILE A 12 13.64 4.50 4.56
CA ILE A 12 13.56 5.13 3.24
C ILE A 12 14.94 5.57 2.73
N GLU A 13 15.77 6.18 3.58
CA GLU A 13 17.15 6.53 3.24
C GLU A 13 17.94 5.30 2.79
N SER A 14 17.76 4.16 3.46
CA SER A 14 18.45 2.91 3.13
C SER A 14 18.04 2.30 1.78
N LEU A 15 16.89 2.71 1.22
CA LEU A 15 16.43 2.24 -0.09
C LEU A 15 17.13 2.95 -1.25
N ASN A 16 17.84 4.05 -1.00
CA ASN A 16 18.50 4.86 -2.04
C ASN A 16 17.56 5.23 -3.21
N LEU A 17 16.30 5.56 -2.90
CA LEU A 17 15.33 5.95 -3.92
C LEU A 17 15.82 7.21 -4.68
N PRO A 18 15.64 7.27 -6.01
CA PRO A 18 15.98 8.45 -6.80
C PRO A 18 15.40 9.75 -6.23
N TYR A 19 16.20 10.81 -6.33
CA TYR A 19 15.78 12.15 -5.92
C TYR A 19 14.50 12.57 -6.65
N GLY A 20 13.57 13.18 -5.91
CA GLY A 20 12.32 13.67 -6.48
C GLY A 20 11.18 12.64 -6.56
N LEU A 21 11.33 11.42 -6.03
CA LEU A 21 10.17 10.53 -5.84
C LEU A 21 9.33 10.93 -4.62
N LEU A 22 9.98 11.33 -3.54
CA LEU A 22 9.34 11.82 -2.32
C LEU A 22 9.49 13.34 -2.19
N LYS A 23 8.51 13.99 -1.55
CA LYS A 23 8.64 15.38 -1.11
C LYS A 23 9.66 15.46 0.04
N ARG A 24 10.17 16.67 0.30
CA ARG A 24 11.07 16.91 1.45
C ARG A 24 10.31 17.06 2.77
N ASP A 25 9.04 17.44 2.70
CA ASP A 25 8.18 17.80 3.83
C ASP A 25 6.77 17.19 3.69
N GLY A 26 5.90 17.52 4.65
CA GLY A 26 4.49 17.10 4.65
C GLY A 26 4.29 15.60 4.88
N HIS A 27 5.24 14.96 5.57
CA HIS A 27 5.15 13.58 6.06
C HIS A 27 4.41 13.55 7.39
N THR A 28 3.70 12.45 7.67
CA THR A 28 2.84 12.34 8.85
C THR A 28 3.07 11.01 9.57
N CYS A 29 3.19 11.05 10.88
CA CYS A 29 3.28 9.86 11.71
C CYS A 29 1.94 9.55 12.36
N TYR A 30 1.45 8.31 12.19
CA TYR A 30 0.17 7.85 12.73
C TYR A 30 0.34 6.80 13.84
N CYS A 31 1.47 6.81 14.55
CA CYS A 31 1.59 6.05 15.79
C CYS A 31 0.71 6.66 16.88
N GLU A 32 0.35 5.88 17.89
CA GLU A 32 -0.50 6.31 19.01
C GLU A 32 -0.06 7.66 19.63
N GLU A 33 1.25 7.82 19.91
CA GLU A 33 1.82 9.05 20.47
C GLU A 33 1.60 10.29 19.58
N CYS A 34 1.70 10.16 18.25
CA CYS A 34 1.52 11.28 17.34
C CYS A 34 0.04 11.51 17.02
N THR A 35 -0.76 10.45 17.00
CA THR A 35 -2.20 10.51 16.71
C THR A 35 -2.96 11.29 17.76
N SER A 36 -2.65 11.05 19.03
CA SER A 36 -3.25 11.76 20.16
C SER A 36 -3.03 13.28 20.11
N TYR A 37 -2.02 13.74 19.36
CA TYR A 37 -1.71 15.15 19.16
C TYR A 37 -2.49 15.82 18.01
N TYR A 38 -2.81 15.07 16.95
CA TYR A 38 -3.46 15.61 15.74
C TYR A 38 -4.95 15.28 15.62
N GLY A 39 -5.46 14.35 16.43
CA GLY A 39 -6.80 13.77 16.26
C GLY A 39 -6.89 12.89 14.99
N SER A 40 -8.03 12.23 14.76
CA SER A 40 -8.29 11.46 13.52
C SER A 40 -8.47 12.34 12.26
N ALA A 41 -8.12 13.63 12.35
CA ALA A 41 -8.53 14.70 11.46
C ALA A 41 -8.31 14.36 9.96
N GLY A 42 -9.41 14.06 9.28
CA GLY A 42 -9.46 13.93 7.82
C GLY A 42 -9.59 12.52 7.26
N PHE A 43 -9.60 11.47 8.09
CA PHE A 43 -10.03 10.14 7.66
C PHE A 43 -11.43 9.87 8.21
N ALA A 44 -12.32 9.29 7.40
CA ALA A 44 -13.45 8.55 7.98
C ALA A 44 -12.88 7.50 8.95
N ASP A 45 -13.60 7.19 10.03
CA ASP A 45 -13.13 6.32 11.12
C ASP A 45 -12.49 5.00 10.61
N TYR A 46 -12.90 4.55 9.42
CA TYR A 46 -12.53 3.31 8.75
C TYR A 46 -11.22 3.35 7.92
N ASN A 47 -10.67 4.53 7.61
CA ASN A 47 -9.50 4.70 6.73
C ASN A 47 -8.24 5.15 7.48
N TYR A 48 -8.30 5.15 8.81
CA TYR A 48 -7.26 5.71 9.64
C TYR A 48 -5.98 4.85 9.58
N PRO A 49 -4.83 5.41 9.17
CA PRO A 49 -3.60 4.63 8.99
C PRO A 49 -2.83 4.38 10.30
N ALA A 50 -3.50 3.81 11.31
CA ALA A 50 -2.91 3.50 12.62
C ALA A 50 -1.59 2.70 12.50
N ASP A 51 -0.55 3.19 13.18
CA ASP A 51 0.82 2.65 13.19
C ASP A 51 1.57 2.66 11.85
N TRP A 52 1.06 3.41 10.87
CA TRP A 52 1.79 3.69 9.64
C TRP A 52 2.50 5.04 9.70
N TYR A 53 3.59 5.15 8.95
CA TYR A 53 4.22 6.43 8.65
C TYR A 53 3.97 6.78 7.19
N PHE A 54 3.44 7.98 6.95
CA PHE A 54 3.12 8.50 5.63
C PHE A 54 4.22 9.40 5.10
N PHE A 55 4.78 9.01 3.96
CA PHE A 55 5.63 9.85 3.12
C PHE A 55 4.80 10.46 2.00
N ARG A 56 4.87 11.78 1.89
CA ARG A 56 4.31 12.51 0.76
C ARG A 56 5.17 12.28 -0.47
N VAL A 57 4.52 11.94 -1.59
CA VAL A 57 5.20 11.68 -2.87
C VAL A 57 5.10 12.90 -3.79
N ASN A 58 5.95 12.98 -4.82
CA ASN A 58 5.69 13.88 -5.94
C ASN A 58 4.62 13.27 -6.83
N VAL A 59 3.40 13.78 -6.69
CA VAL A 59 2.21 13.28 -7.38
C VAL A 59 2.29 13.57 -8.88
N ARG A 60 1.94 12.58 -9.69
CA ARG A 60 1.76 12.73 -11.13
C ARG A 60 0.29 12.87 -11.43
N VAL A 61 -0.09 14.07 -11.85
CA VAL A 61 -1.48 14.41 -12.14
C VAL A 61 -1.73 14.14 -13.64
N PRO A 62 -2.81 13.43 -14.00
CA PRO A 62 -3.22 13.25 -15.39
C PRO A 62 -3.41 14.60 -16.11
N PRO A 63 -3.18 14.67 -17.44
CA PRO A 63 -3.42 15.88 -18.20
C PRO A 63 -4.85 16.43 -18.01
N GLY A 64 -4.96 17.75 -17.81
CA GLY A 64 -6.26 18.41 -17.65
C GLY A 64 -6.91 18.26 -16.27
N LYS A 65 -6.22 17.67 -15.29
CA LYS A 65 -6.66 17.58 -13.89
C LYS A 65 -5.76 18.40 -12.97
N THR A 66 -6.28 18.76 -11.79
CA THR A 66 -5.46 19.31 -10.69
C THR A 66 -5.39 18.33 -9.52
N LEU A 67 -4.37 18.47 -8.67
CA LEU A 67 -4.27 17.64 -7.46
C LEU A 67 -5.42 17.91 -6.49
N GLU A 68 -5.90 19.16 -6.43
CA GLU A 68 -7.05 19.55 -5.63
C GLU A 68 -8.34 18.88 -6.12
N GLU A 69 -8.60 18.93 -7.42
CA GLU A 69 -9.75 18.26 -8.04
C GLU A 69 -9.73 16.76 -7.71
N ILE A 70 -8.60 16.09 -7.93
CA ILE A 70 -8.44 14.66 -7.64
C ILE A 70 -8.65 14.38 -6.15
N SER A 71 -8.07 15.21 -5.29
CA SER A 71 -8.16 15.00 -3.84
C SER A 71 -9.60 15.11 -3.32
N ASN A 72 -10.42 15.95 -3.96
CA ASN A 72 -11.80 16.23 -3.57
C ASN A 72 -12.85 15.33 -4.27
N THR A 73 -12.55 14.82 -5.46
CA THR A 73 -13.54 14.11 -6.29
C THR A 73 -13.23 12.64 -6.51
N TRP A 74 -11.98 12.20 -6.30
CA TRP A 74 -11.61 10.80 -6.50
C TRP A 74 -11.61 10.01 -5.20
N ASP A 75 -11.94 8.73 -5.30
CA ASP A 75 -12.06 7.87 -4.14
C ASP A 75 -10.69 7.54 -3.55
N LEU A 76 -10.58 7.59 -2.22
CA LEU A 76 -9.39 7.15 -1.50
C LEU A 76 -9.30 5.63 -1.50
N CYS A 77 -8.18 5.09 -1.96
CA CYS A 77 -7.87 3.67 -1.87
C CYS A 77 -6.40 3.44 -1.49
N PHE A 78 -6.07 2.17 -1.32
CA PHE A 78 -4.76 1.68 -0.95
C PHE A 78 -4.34 0.54 -1.88
N HIS A 79 -3.03 0.42 -2.10
CA HIS A 79 -2.43 -0.68 -2.85
C HIS A 79 -1.23 -1.22 -2.06
N GLY A 80 -1.36 -2.44 -1.53
CA GLY A 80 -0.24 -3.16 -0.93
C GLY A 80 0.81 -3.49 -1.99
N THR A 81 2.09 -3.33 -1.65
CA THR A 81 3.16 -3.68 -2.59
C THR A 81 4.40 -4.18 -1.87
N GLU A 82 5.40 -4.59 -2.63
CA GLU A 82 6.69 -5.04 -2.09
C GLU A 82 7.69 -3.88 -2.09
N VAL A 83 8.60 -3.89 -1.11
CA VAL A 83 9.69 -2.90 -1.04
C VAL A 83 10.52 -2.85 -2.33
N ALA A 84 10.72 -3.99 -2.99
CA ALA A 84 11.46 -4.09 -4.24
C ALA A 84 10.76 -3.38 -5.42
N ALA A 85 9.44 -3.20 -5.37
CA ALA A 85 8.66 -2.56 -6.44
C ALA A 85 8.57 -1.03 -6.27
N LEU A 86 8.89 -0.49 -5.09
CA LEU A 86 8.64 0.91 -4.73
C LEU A 86 9.22 1.91 -5.73
N GLU A 87 10.50 1.79 -6.08
CA GLU A 87 11.13 2.71 -7.03
C GLU A 87 10.38 2.70 -8.36
N SER A 88 10.12 1.51 -8.90
CA SER A 88 9.42 1.38 -10.18
C SER A 88 8.02 1.97 -10.11
N VAL A 89 7.27 1.70 -9.05
CA VAL A 89 5.87 2.14 -8.94
C VAL A 89 5.78 3.64 -8.69
N LEU A 90 6.62 4.20 -7.83
CA LEU A 90 6.71 5.66 -7.63
C LEU A 90 7.18 6.38 -8.90
N ARG A 91 8.07 5.75 -9.68
CA ARG A 91 8.60 6.33 -10.92
C ARG A 91 7.74 6.07 -12.15
N LEU A 92 6.86 5.08 -12.20
CA LEU A 92 6.14 4.74 -13.43
C LEU A 92 4.62 4.64 -13.24
N GLY A 93 4.12 4.73 -12.00
CA GLY A 93 2.75 4.41 -11.65
C GLY A 93 2.55 2.93 -11.37
N LEU A 94 1.32 2.57 -10.99
CA LEU A 94 0.92 1.18 -10.83
C LEU A 94 0.94 0.47 -12.17
N LYS A 95 1.40 -0.78 -12.15
CA LYS A 95 1.60 -1.61 -13.33
C LYS A 95 0.51 -2.66 -13.40
N ILE A 96 0.01 -2.93 -14.60
CA ILE A 96 -0.86 -4.08 -14.84
C ILE A 96 0.06 -5.29 -15.07
N PRO A 97 -0.16 -6.41 -14.37
CA PRO A 97 0.59 -7.64 -14.61
C PRO A 97 0.53 -8.07 -16.08
N GLY A 98 1.66 -8.53 -16.63
CA GLY A 98 1.77 -8.91 -18.05
C GLY A 98 2.13 -7.77 -19.01
N GLU A 99 2.16 -6.51 -18.56
CA GLU A 99 2.72 -5.42 -19.37
C GLU A 99 4.26 -5.49 -19.42
N THR A 100 4.86 -4.88 -20.44
CA THR A 100 6.32 -4.72 -20.53
C THR A 100 6.77 -3.45 -19.81
N ASP A 101 7.90 -3.52 -19.11
CA ASP A 101 8.57 -2.34 -18.61
C ASP A 101 9.21 -1.52 -19.74
N PHE A 102 9.78 -0.37 -19.40
CA PHE A 102 10.47 0.51 -20.36
C PHE A 102 11.62 -0.18 -21.12
N TYR A 103 12.15 -1.28 -20.60
CA TYR A 103 13.23 -2.08 -21.21
C TYR A 103 12.68 -3.31 -21.96
N GLY A 104 11.37 -3.41 -22.16
CA GLY A 104 10.73 -4.54 -22.84
C GLY A 104 10.63 -5.81 -22.00
N ARG A 105 10.89 -5.76 -20.68
CA ARG A 105 10.83 -6.94 -19.81
C ARG A 105 9.41 -7.13 -19.28
N PRO A 106 8.85 -8.35 -19.33
CA PRO A 106 7.52 -8.61 -18.79
C PRO A 106 7.48 -8.38 -17.28
N ILE A 107 6.45 -7.67 -16.82
CA ILE A 107 6.17 -7.46 -15.40
C ILE A 107 5.50 -8.72 -14.88
N SER A 108 6.22 -9.47 -14.04
CA SER A 108 5.77 -10.76 -13.51
C SER A 108 4.54 -10.63 -12.63
N GLU A 109 3.59 -11.56 -12.78
CA GLU A 109 2.56 -11.81 -11.77
C GLU A 109 3.23 -12.23 -10.46
N LEU A 110 2.99 -11.48 -9.37
CA LEU A 110 3.59 -11.80 -8.07
C LEU A 110 3.04 -13.14 -7.53
N PRO A 111 3.87 -14.01 -6.92
CA PRO A 111 3.44 -15.31 -6.37
C PRO A 111 2.33 -15.21 -5.29
N GLY A 112 1.10 -15.63 -5.58
CA GLY A 112 -0.01 -15.60 -4.60
C GLY A 112 -1.16 -14.66 -4.98
N HIS A 113 -1.06 -13.94 -6.09
CA HIS A 113 -2.28 -13.57 -6.82
C HIS A 113 -2.85 -14.82 -7.49
N ILE A 114 -4.18 -14.90 -7.54
CA ILE A 114 -4.89 -15.90 -8.34
C ILE A 114 -4.39 -15.73 -9.78
N GLN A 115 -3.55 -16.65 -10.25
CA GLN A 115 -3.12 -16.68 -11.65
C GLN A 115 -4.36 -16.86 -12.53
N GLU A 116 -4.38 -16.34 -13.76
CA GLU A 116 -5.50 -16.53 -14.72
C GLU A 116 -5.96 -18.00 -14.77
N LYS A 117 -5.02 -18.95 -14.63
CA LYS A 117 -5.26 -20.40 -14.62
C LYS A 117 -5.93 -20.96 -13.36
N ASN A 118 -5.91 -20.22 -12.25
CA ASN A 118 -6.44 -20.61 -10.94
C ASN A 118 -7.66 -19.77 -10.53
N GLY A 119 -8.08 -18.82 -11.38
CA GLY A 119 -9.24 -17.98 -11.12
C GLY A 119 -10.54 -18.61 -11.61
N PRO A 120 -11.70 -18.15 -11.09
CA PRO A 120 -12.99 -18.52 -11.66
C PRO A 120 -13.05 -18.14 -13.16
N PRO A 121 -13.85 -18.84 -13.98
CA PRO A 121 -13.96 -18.55 -15.41
C PRO A 121 -14.27 -17.06 -15.66
N GLY A 122 -13.39 -16.38 -16.41
CA GLY A 122 -13.48 -14.94 -16.67
C GLY A 122 -12.71 -14.02 -15.70
N PHE A 123 -11.94 -14.58 -14.76
CA PHE A 123 -11.06 -13.80 -13.88
C PHE A 123 -9.89 -13.20 -14.66
N ASP A 124 -9.87 -11.87 -14.75
CA ASP A 124 -8.92 -11.11 -15.55
C ASP A 124 -7.88 -10.46 -14.64
N THR A 125 -6.71 -11.10 -14.53
CA THR A 125 -5.59 -10.66 -13.68
C THR A 125 -4.88 -9.43 -14.22
N LYS A 126 -5.18 -9.01 -15.45
CA LYS A 126 -4.55 -7.88 -16.14
C LYS A 126 -5.26 -6.59 -15.75
N ARG A 127 -5.24 -6.29 -14.45
CA ARG A 127 -5.79 -5.08 -13.86
C ARG A 127 -4.88 -4.55 -12.75
N ILE A 128 -5.01 -3.27 -12.49
CA ILE A 128 -4.56 -2.68 -11.23
C ILE A 128 -5.62 -2.99 -10.19
N PHE A 129 -5.22 -3.58 -9.07
CA PHE A 129 -6.07 -3.85 -7.92
C PHE A 129 -5.75 -2.87 -6.79
N VAL A 130 -6.79 -2.27 -6.21
CA VAL A 130 -6.72 -1.40 -5.04
C VAL A 130 -7.84 -1.78 -4.09
N SER A 131 -7.79 -1.28 -2.85
CA SER A 131 -8.87 -1.49 -1.88
C SER A 131 -9.16 -0.20 -1.15
N PRO A 132 -10.42 0.10 -0.80
CA PRO A 132 -10.72 1.20 0.10
C PRO A 132 -10.20 0.92 1.53
N SER A 133 -9.85 -0.33 1.87
CA SER A 133 -9.30 -0.72 3.17
C SER A 133 -7.77 -0.79 3.15
N LEU A 134 -7.14 0.02 4.00
CA LEU A 134 -5.70 -0.08 4.26
C LEU A 134 -5.35 -1.36 5.02
N TRP A 135 -6.22 -1.87 5.86
CA TRP A 135 -5.94 -3.13 6.57
C TRP A 135 -5.93 -4.32 5.62
N TYR A 136 -6.87 -4.33 4.68
CA TYR A 136 -6.89 -5.33 3.61
C TYR A 136 -5.62 -5.24 2.76
N SER A 137 -5.32 -4.05 2.22
CA SER A 137 -4.13 -3.78 1.41
C SER A 137 -2.81 -3.98 2.17
N GLY A 138 -2.83 -3.79 3.48
CA GLY A 138 -1.68 -3.91 4.37
C GLY A 138 -1.44 -5.33 4.91
N SER A 139 -2.28 -6.29 4.55
CA SER A 139 -2.10 -7.70 4.92
C SER A 139 -0.88 -8.31 4.23
N ASN A 140 -0.37 -9.42 4.78
CA ASN A 140 0.85 -10.07 4.26
C ASN A 140 0.72 -10.56 2.81
N SER A 141 -0.51 -10.81 2.34
CA SER A 141 -0.79 -11.23 0.97
C SER A 141 -0.55 -10.12 -0.05
N TYR A 142 -0.84 -8.87 0.32
CA TYR A 142 -0.76 -7.71 -0.57
C TYR A 142 0.47 -6.84 -0.30
N ALA A 143 0.80 -6.61 0.97
CA ALA A 143 1.99 -5.88 1.40
C ALA A 143 3.02 -6.86 1.98
N ARG A 144 3.78 -7.52 1.09
CA ARG A 144 4.72 -8.56 1.53
C ARG A 144 5.79 -8.00 2.47
N PRO A 145 5.94 -8.56 3.69
CA PRO A 145 6.91 -8.06 4.64
C PRO A 145 8.36 -8.28 4.18
N ARG A 146 9.23 -7.31 4.48
CA ARG A 146 10.69 -7.41 4.30
C ARG A 146 11.39 -7.19 5.63
N CYS A 147 12.38 -8.03 5.94
CA CYS A 147 13.24 -7.82 7.10
C CYS A 147 14.08 -6.54 6.97
N TYR A 148 14.10 -5.73 8.03
CA TYR A 148 14.92 -4.54 8.18
C TYR A 148 15.56 -4.52 9.55
N LYS A 149 16.89 -4.54 9.60
CA LYS A 149 17.65 -4.43 10.86
C LYS A 149 18.02 -2.96 11.09
N SER A 150 17.47 -2.38 12.14
CA SER A 150 17.79 -1.02 12.55
C SER A 150 19.27 -0.91 12.92
N LYS A 151 20.03 -0.09 12.20
CA LYS A 151 21.45 0.16 12.50
C LYS A 151 21.66 0.82 13.87
N LYS A 152 20.66 1.57 14.35
CA LYS A 152 20.75 2.32 15.63
C LYS A 152 20.50 1.41 16.83
N SER A 153 19.51 0.52 16.76
CA SER A 153 19.08 -0.30 17.90
C SER A 153 19.45 -1.78 17.78
N GLY A 154 19.90 -2.25 16.61
CA GLY A 154 20.15 -3.66 16.33
C GLY A 154 18.89 -4.52 16.17
N VAL A 155 17.71 -3.97 16.48
CA VAL A 155 16.41 -4.65 16.40
C VAL A 155 16.02 -4.91 14.93
N THR A 156 15.54 -6.12 14.67
CA THR A 156 14.97 -6.51 13.38
C THR A 156 13.47 -6.26 13.36
N TYR A 157 12.99 -5.67 12.27
CA TYR A 157 11.59 -5.39 12.00
C TYR A 157 11.16 -6.09 10.71
N LEU A 158 9.90 -6.51 10.65
CA LEU A 158 9.19 -6.78 9.42
C LEU A 158 8.58 -5.47 8.93
N VAL A 159 8.98 -5.04 7.74
CA VAL A 159 8.53 -3.79 7.13
C VAL A 159 7.54 -4.10 6.03
N LYS A 160 6.38 -3.45 6.09
CA LYS A 160 5.34 -3.50 5.07
C LYS A 160 5.17 -2.13 4.43
N VAL A 161 4.85 -2.13 3.15
CA VAL A 161 4.64 -0.90 2.39
C VAL A 161 3.34 -0.96 1.61
N ALA A 162 2.61 0.15 1.62
CA ALA A 162 1.39 0.34 0.87
C ALA A 162 1.40 1.72 0.24
N LEU A 163 0.71 1.89 -0.88
CA LEU A 163 0.55 3.16 -1.55
C LEU A 163 -0.84 3.70 -1.24
N MET A 164 -0.90 4.96 -0.82
CA MET A 164 -2.15 5.70 -0.76
C MET A 164 -2.43 6.24 -2.16
N VAL A 165 -3.61 5.95 -2.70
CA VAL A 165 -3.99 6.32 -4.05
C VAL A 165 -5.34 7.02 -4.09
N ARG A 166 -5.58 7.72 -5.18
CA ARG A 166 -6.89 8.23 -5.58
C ARG A 166 -7.29 7.51 -6.86
N ILE A 167 -8.51 6.98 -6.93
CA ILE A 167 -9.03 6.30 -8.11
C ILE A 167 -10.25 7.05 -8.67
N CYS A 168 -10.30 7.22 -9.98
CA CYS A 168 -11.36 7.99 -10.64
C CYS A 168 -12.71 7.25 -10.51
N PRO A 169 -13.76 7.89 -9.96
CA PRO A 169 -15.09 7.33 -9.89
C PRO A 169 -15.58 6.91 -11.27
N GLY A 170 -16.19 5.73 -11.36
CA GLY A 170 -16.71 5.16 -12.62
C GLY A 170 -15.64 4.53 -13.53
N ALA A 171 -14.35 4.63 -13.20
CA ALA A 171 -13.26 4.02 -13.97
C ALA A 171 -12.78 2.68 -13.39
N TYR A 172 -13.52 2.08 -12.46
CA TYR A 172 -13.16 0.83 -11.80
C TYR A 172 -14.37 -0.09 -11.60
N ILE A 173 -14.10 -1.37 -11.40
CA ILE A 173 -15.07 -2.40 -11.01
C ILE A 173 -14.89 -2.68 -9.52
N VAL A 174 -16.00 -2.78 -8.80
CA VAL A 174 -16.05 -3.23 -7.40
C VAL A 174 -16.33 -4.73 -7.37
N SER A 175 -15.54 -5.47 -6.61
CA SER A 175 -15.70 -6.90 -6.38
C SER A 175 -15.45 -7.28 -4.92
N GLY A 176 -15.91 -8.48 -4.56
CA GLY A 176 -15.72 -9.04 -3.24
C GLY A 176 -14.36 -9.70 -3.05
N SER A 177 -13.92 -9.79 -1.79
CA SER A 177 -12.73 -10.55 -1.42
C SER A 177 -12.96 -12.05 -1.51
N THR A 178 -12.01 -12.75 -2.13
CA THR A 178 -11.96 -14.23 -2.14
C THR A 178 -11.43 -14.82 -0.82
N MET A 179 -10.84 -13.98 0.04
CA MET A 179 -10.22 -14.39 1.30
C MET A 179 -11.27 -14.42 2.43
N GLU A 180 -11.95 -15.56 2.63
CA GLU A 180 -13.06 -15.65 3.60
C GLU A 180 -12.65 -15.49 5.06
N THR A 181 -11.46 -15.94 5.42
CA THR A 181 -10.99 -16.06 6.82
C THR A 181 -10.65 -14.73 7.51
N TRP A 182 -10.81 -13.61 6.80
CA TRP A 182 -10.37 -12.28 7.24
C TRP A 182 -11.53 -11.35 7.59
N PHE A 183 -12.77 -11.83 7.52
CA PHE A 183 -13.97 -11.03 7.71
C PHE A 183 -14.80 -11.56 8.88
N THR A 184 -15.19 -10.67 9.79
CA THR A 184 -16.11 -10.97 10.90
C THR A 184 -17.49 -10.41 10.54
N PHE A 185 -18.51 -11.27 10.48
CA PHE A 185 -19.84 -10.91 9.98
C PHE A 185 -19.85 -10.29 8.58
N GLY A 186 -18.91 -10.69 7.72
CA GLY A 186 -18.78 -10.16 6.36
C GLY A 186 -18.17 -8.75 6.30
N LEU A 187 -17.64 -8.21 7.40
CA LEU A 187 -16.95 -6.93 7.47
C LEU A 187 -15.47 -7.13 7.79
N ASP A 188 -14.60 -6.28 7.24
CA ASP A 188 -13.22 -6.19 7.70
C ASP A 188 -13.14 -5.49 9.07
N VAL A 189 -11.94 -5.37 9.65
CA VAL A 189 -11.75 -4.77 10.97
C VAL A 189 -12.11 -3.27 11.03
N TRP A 190 -12.32 -2.63 9.87
CA TRP A 190 -12.71 -1.23 9.74
C TRP A 190 -14.16 -1.07 9.28
N GLY A 191 -14.92 -2.16 9.14
CA GLY A 191 -16.33 -2.11 8.74
C GLY A 191 -16.57 -2.10 7.22
N TYR A 192 -15.56 -2.35 6.39
CA TYR A 192 -15.76 -2.49 4.95
C TYR A 192 -16.41 -3.84 4.62
N PRO A 193 -17.49 -3.86 3.82
CA PRO A 193 -18.12 -5.09 3.37
C PRO A 193 -17.17 -5.93 2.52
N LYS A 194 -17.11 -7.23 2.82
CA LYS A 194 -16.36 -8.24 2.05
C LYS A 194 -16.64 -8.14 0.56
N ASP A 195 -17.90 -7.92 0.20
CA ASP A 195 -18.36 -7.91 -1.20
C ASP A 195 -17.97 -6.63 -1.97
N ASN A 196 -17.42 -5.62 -1.29
CA ASN A 196 -17.09 -4.31 -1.87
C ASN A 196 -15.64 -3.86 -1.56
N ILE A 197 -14.71 -4.79 -1.33
CA ILE A 197 -13.37 -4.47 -0.81
C ILE A 197 -12.23 -4.61 -1.85
N GLU A 198 -12.44 -5.30 -2.96
CA GLU A 198 -11.47 -5.40 -4.05
C GLU A 198 -11.92 -4.53 -5.22
N TRP A 199 -11.20 -3.46 -5.53
CA TRP A 199 -11.52 -2.57 -6.64
C TRP A 199 -10.47 -2.73 -7.73
N SER A 200 -10.89 -2.79 -9.00
CA SER A 200 -9.96 -3.05 -10.09
C SER A 200 -10.20 -2.19 -11.33
N THR A 201 -9.12 -1.81 -12.02
CA THR A 201 -9.20 -1.03 -13.27
C THR A 201 -8.14 -1.45 -14.28
N LYS A 202 -8.44 -1.22 -15.56
CA LYS A 202 -7.49 -1.35 -16.69
C LYS A 202 -6.89 0.00 -17.11
N GLN A 203 -7.39 1.10 -16.56
CA GLN A 203 -7.01 2.46 -16.94
C GLN A 203 -5.97 2.98 -15.96
N ARG A 204 -4.69 2.96 -16.33
CA ARG A 204 -3.58 3.39 -15.45
C ARG A 204 -3.75 4.84 -15.00
N GLU A 205 -4.17 5.70 -15.93
CA GLU A 205 -4.45 7.12 -15.74
C GLU A 205 -5.59 7.41 -14.78
N SER A 206 -6.45 6.41 -14.52
CA SER A 206 -7.53 6.50 -13.53
C SER A 206 -7.05 6.30 -12.10
N VAL A 207 -5.75 6.02 -11.87
CA VAL A 207 -5.17 5.84 -10.53
C VAL A 207 -3.99 6.75 -10.31
N VAL A 208 -4.04 7.55 -9.24
CA VAL A 208 -3.00 8.52 -8.88
C VAL A 208 -2.43 8.20 -7.51
N ILE A 209 -1.12 7.98 -7.44
CA ILE A 209 -0.41 7.74 -6.18
C ILE A 209 -0.23 9.08 -5.46
N THR A 210 -0.78 9.17 -4.25
CA THR A 210 -0.77 10.38 -3.41
C THR A 210 0.14 10.26 -2.19
N GLY A 211 0.54 9.05 -1.82
CA GLY A 211 1.54 8.86 -0.77
C GLY A 211 2.05 7.43 -0.64
N LEU A 212 3.10 7.28 0.15
CA LEU A 212 3.70 6.00 0.55
C LEU A 212 3.51 5.80 2.05
N LEU A 213 2.89 4.70 2.43
CA LEU A 213 2.71 4.26 3.81
C LEU A 213 3.72 3.16 4.14
N VAL A 214 4.39 3.28 5.28
CA VAL A 214 5.34 2.28 5.79
C VAL A 214 4.96 1.86 7.20
N LYS A 215 4.89 0.56 7.47
CA LYS A 215 4.62 -0.01 8.79
C LYS A 215 5.76 -0.91 9.23
N PHE A 216 6.03 -0.91 10.54
CA PHE A 216 7.08 -1.71 11.18
C PHE A 216 6.47 -2.60 12.25
N GLU A 217 6.69 -3.90 12.14
CA GLU A 217 6.33 -4.89 13.15
C GLU A 217 7.62 -5.48 13.71
N ARG A 218 7.77 -5.59 15.03
CA ARG A 218 8.98 -6.18 15.62
C ARG A 218 9.06 -7.66 15.24
N TYR A 219 10.22 -8.08 14.72
CA TYR A 219 10.48 -9.49 14.47
C TYR A 219 10.98 -10.15 15.75
N TYR A 220 10.17 -11.03 16.32
CA TYR A 220 10.60 -11.90 17.40
C TYR A 220 10.94 -13.25 16.79
N SER A 221 12.22 -13.64 16.79
CA SER A 221 12.59 -15.03 16.52
C SER A 221 12.03 -15.86 17.66
N ILE A 222 11.01 -16.68 17.40
CA ILE A 222 10.61 -17.70 18.34
C ILE A 222 11.79 -18.66 18.41
N GLY A 223 12.51 -18.66 19.53
CA GLY A 223 13.55 -19.63 19.79
C GLY A 223 12.88 -20.99 19.82
N ILE A 224 13.01 -21.75 18.72
CA ILE A 224 12.72 -23.17 18.75
C ILE A 224 13.82 -23.75 19.63
N HIS A 225 13.52 -23.99 20.91
CA HIS A 225 14.30 -24.92 21.71
C HIS A 225 14.30 -26.24 20.95
N GLN A 226 15.40 -26.52 20.24
CA GLN A 226 15.74 -27.89 19.88
C GLN A 226 15.98 -28.60 21.21
N ASN A 227 14.99 -29.35 21.65
CA ASN A 227 15.21 -30.37 22.67
C ASN A 227 16.13 -31.42 22.04
N ASN A 228 17.40 -31.39 22.46
CA ASN A 228 18.31 -32.53 22.35
C ASN A 228 17.78 -33.70 23.16
#